data_AF-A0A1I3ZTS8-F1
#
_entry.id   AF-A0A1I3ZTS8-F1
#
_cell.length_a   1.000
_cell.length_b   1.000
_cell.length_c   1.000
_cell.angle_alpha   90.00
_cell.angle_beta   90.00
_cell.angle_gamma   90.00
#
_symmetry.space_group_name_H-M   'P 1'
#
loop_
_entity.id
_entity.type
_entity.pdbx_description
1 polymer ?
#
loop_
_entity_poly.entity_id
_entity_poly.type
_entity_poly.pdbx_seq_one_letter_code
_entity_poly.pdbx_strand_id
1 'polypeptide(L)'
;MLNSLTKWIRRLFGSKPQEPEQDDAAAFAFSEEPSSTGKKVTAFTEEGISVVPYDENLLERARTQWQFGDWESLAKLERSTLQHHPERAKLALLAASGHFQQGNVSVAKQFIQLAQDWGCSKRLLGQVLIAGVHNSLGRAAASMGEKDRAMSHFGNAVSLVTPGSDLRLVTRARTLEQYSQLGQPPTELLHHDLQLPSKNTQEETAAP
;
A
#
# COMPACT_ATOMS: atom_id res chain seq x y z
N MET A 1 9.32 -25.80 -38.51
CA MET A 1 8.79 -24.42 -38.49
C MET A 1 8.83 -23.83 -37.07
N LEU A 2 9.98 -23.82 -36.38
CA LEU A 2 10.11 -23.28 -35.00
C LEU A 2 11.13 -22.13 -34.85
N ASN A 3 11.81 -21.73 -35.94
CA ASN A 3 12.87 -20.71 -35.89
C ASN A 3 12.40 -19.27 -36.21
N SER A 4 11.11 -19.05 -36.38
CA SER A 4 10.54 -17.72 -36.67
C SER A 4 10.00 -17.02 -35.41
N LEU A 5 9.44 -17.78 -34.47
CA LEU A 5 8.81 -17.22 -33.25
C LEU A 5 9.86 -16.69 -32.26
N THR A 6 11.00 -17.36 -32.14
CA THR A 6 12.11 -16.98 -31.26
C THR A 6 12.84 -15.73 -31.75
N LYS A 7 12.86 -15.47 -33.07
CA LYS A 7 13.38 -14.24 -33.66
C LYS A 7 12.44 -13.05 -33.47
N TRP A 8 11.13 -13.28 -33.42
CA TRP A 8 10.14 -12.23 -33.20
C TRP A 8 10.15 -11.73 -31.74
N ILE A 9 10.28 -12.65 -30.76
CA ILE A 9 10.35 -12.31 -29.34
C ILE A 9 11.62 -11.51 -28.99
N ARG A 10 12.78 -11.86 -29.57
CA ARG A 10 14.02 -11.08 -29.39
C ARG A 10 13.96 -9.66 -29.95
N ARG A 11 13.09 -9.39 -30.92
CA ARG A 11 12.97 -8.07 -31.56
C ARG A 11 12.04 -7.13 -30.79
N LEU A 12 11.15 -7.66 -29.96
CA LEU A 12 10.27 -6.91 -29.05
C LEU A 12 10.89 -6.68 -27.66
N PHE A 13 11.74 -7.60 -27.20
CA PHE A 13 12.41 -7.53 -25.89
C PHE A 13 13.92 -7.41 -26.06
N GLY A 14 14.37 -6.32 -26.70
CA GLY A 14 15.79 -5.99 -26.80
C GLY A 14 16.42 -5.83 -25.41
N SER A 15 16.98 -6.91 -24.88
CA SER A 15 17.85 -6.92 -23.71
C SER A 15 19.25 -6.49 -24.13
N LYS A 16 19.69 -5.30 -23.70
CA LYS A 16 21.07 -5.16 -23.26
C LYS A 16 21.17 -5.84 -21.89
N PRO A 17 22.26 -6.58 -21.60
CA PRO A 17 22.55 -6.98 -20.23
C PRO A 17 22.86 -5.70 -19.45
N GLN A 18 21.93 -5.30 -18.59
CA GLN A 18 22.16 -4.28 -17.58
C GLN A 18 23.00 -4.96 -16.49
N GLU A 19 24.17 -4.40 -16.21
CA GLU A 19 25.00 -4.78 -15.06
C GLU A 19 24.14 -4.77 -13.79
N PRO A 20 24.45 -5.60 -12.78
CA PRO A 20 23.70 -5.60 -11.54
C PRO A 20 23.88 -4.24 -10.86
N GLU A 21 22.92 -3.34 -11.08
CA GLU A 21 22.67 -2.25 -10.13
C GLU A 21 22.56 -2.92 -8.77
N GLN A 22 23.40 -2.46 -7.85
CA GLN A 22 23.32 -2.80 -6.44
C GLN A 22 21.88 -2.58 -5.99
N ASP A 23 21.17 -3.69 -5.88
CA ASP A 23 19.82 -3.78 -5.40
C ASP A 23 19.92 -3.42 -3.92
N ASP A 24 19.70 -2.14 -3.60
CA ASP A 24 19.45 -1.64 -2.25
C ASP A 24 18.13 -2.24 -1.79
N ALA A 25 18.19 -3.53 -1.45
CA ALA A 25 17.09 -4.43 -1.10
C ALA A 25 16.29 -3.98 0.16
N ALA A 26 16.59 -2.79 0.69
CA ALA A 26 16.10 -2.25 1.95
C ALA A 26 15.58 -0.79 1.88
N ALA A 27 15.68 -0.06 0.77
CA ALA A 27 15.03 1.26 0.62
C ALA A 27 13.50 1.17 0.38
N PHE A 28 12.91 0.10 0.92
CA PHE A 28 11.80 -0.63 0.31
C PHE A 28 10.45 -0.05 0.71
N ALA A 29 9.64 0.20 -0.32
CA ALA A 29 8.28 0.67 -0.33
C ALA A 29 7.94 1.70 0.75
N PHE A 30 7.88 2.96 0.29
CA PHE A 30 7.21 4.03 0.99
C PHE A 30 7.89 4.46 2.31
N SER A 31 8.91 3.75 2.81
CA SER A 31 9.73 4.15 3.96
C SER A 31 10.22 5.59 3.86
N GLU A 32 10.21 6.27 5.01
CA GLU A 32 10.64 7.64 5.22
C GLU A 32 12.12 7.78 4.85
N GLU A 33 12.40 8.41 3.71
CA GLU A 33 13.63 9.19 3.59
C GLU A 33 13.60 10.24 4.71
N PRO A 34 14.68 10.45 5.47
CA PRO A 34 14.67 11.43 6.54
C PRO A 34 14.29 12.79 5.95
N SER A 35 13.12 13.26 6.34
CA SER A 35 12.70 14.65 6.20
C SER A 35 13.89 15.51 6.58
N SER A 36 14.46 16.20 5.60
CA SER A 36 15.55 17.15 5.79
C SER A 36 15.06 18.26 6.70
N THR A 37 15.29 18.08 7.99
CA THR A 37 15.02 19.08 9.01
C THR A 37 15.85 20.32 8.67
N GLY A 38 15.16 21.40 8.34
CA GLY A 38 15.70 22.75 8.44
C GLY A 38 16.57 23.20 7.29
N LYS A 39 16.03 23.26 6.06
CA LYS A 39 16.51 24.26 5.10
C LYS A 39 15.33 24.81 4.30
N LYS A 40 14.99 26.08 4.52
CA LYS A 40 14.35 26.88 3.47
C LYS A 40 15.31 26.87 2.29
N VAL A 41 15.09 25.99 1.33
CA VAL A 41 15.85 26.01 0.08
C VAL A 41 15.15 27.00 -0.83
N THR A 42 15.69 28.22 -0.81
CA THR A 42 15.38 29.26 -1.78
C THR A 42 16.01 28.86 -3.11
N ALA A 43 15.19 28.42 -4.06
CA ALA A 43 15.60 28.41 -5.47
C ALA A 43 15.58 29.88 -5.94
N PHE A 44 16.76 30.46 -6.16
CA PHE A 44 16.87 31.80 -6.70
C PHE A 44 16.55 31.78 -8.19
N THR A 45 15.46 32.41 -8.58
CA THR A 45 15.29 32.93 -9.94
C THR A 45 14.64 34.30 -9.82
N GLU A 46 15.33 35.30 -10.37
CA GLU A 46 14.84 36.66 -10.53
C GLU A 46 13.68 36.63 -11.53
N GLU A 47 12.46 36.40 -11.03
CA GLU A 47 11.16 36.89 -11.51
C GLU A 47 10.02 36.09 -10.83
N GLY A 48 9.35 36.73 -9.86
CA GLY A 48 8.01 36.41 -9.37
C GLY A 48 7.66 34.94 -9.08
N ILE A 49 8.13 34.39 -7.96
CA ILE A 49 7.74 33.04 -7.50
C ILE A 49 6.33 33.08 -6.88
N SER A 50 5.34 32.53 -7.59
CA SER A 50 4.06 32.11 -6.99
C SER A 50 4.30 30.79 -6.24
N VAL A 51 4.58 30.88 -4.93
CA VAL A 51 4.63 29.69 -4.08
C VAL A 51 3.20 29.22 -3.88
N VAL A 52 2.80 28.18 -4.61
CA VAL A 52 1.52 27.53 -4.34
C VAL A 52 1.70 26.69 -3.08
N PRO A 53 0.97 27.00 -1.99
CA PRO A 53 1.07 26.22 -0.76
C PRO A 53 0.56 24.80 -1.02
N TYR A 54 1.30 23.81 -0.53
CA TYR A 54 0.87 22.41 -0.45
C TYR A 54 0.89 21.95 1.00
N ASP A 55 0.18 20.87 1.31
CA ASP A 55 0.21 20.25 2.63
C ASP A 55 1.35 19.23 2.71
N GLU A 56 2.37 19.53 3.52
CA GLU A 56 3.55 18.68 3.73
C GLU A 56 3.20 17.30 4.32
N ASN A 57 2.09 17.18 5.05
CA ASN A 57 1.69 15.94 5.71
C ASN A 57 0.76 15.08 4.85
N LEU A 58 0.43 15.52 3.63
CA LEU A 58 -0.55 14.83 2.78
C LEU A 58 -0.12 13.40 2.45
N LEU A 59 1.17 13.19 2.16
CA LEU A 59 1.69 11.86 1.85
C LEU A 59 1.56 10.90 3.03
N GLU A 60 1.98 11.33 4.22
CA GLU A 60 1.95 10.48 5.40
C GLU A 60 0.52 10.13 5.80
N ARG A 61 -0.40 11.10 5.72
CA ARG A 61 -1.84 10.82 5.93
C ARG A 61 -2.39 9.83 4.90
N ALA A 62 -2.08 10.02 3.62
CA ALA A 62 -2.55 9.13 2.56
C ALA A 62 -1.97 7.71 2.73
N ARG A 63 -0.71 7.58 3.15
CA ARG A 63 -0.10 6.30 3.48
C ARG A 63 -0.81 5.62 4.64
N THR A 64 -1.07 6.34 5.73
CA THR A 64 -1.83 5.81 6.87
C THR A 64 -3.20 5.33 6.41
N GLN A 65 -3.95 6.14 5.67
CA GLN A 65 -5.24 5.75 5.08
C GLN A 65 -5.12 4.48 4.23
N TRP A 66 -4.07 4.40 3.41
CA TRP A 66 -3.79 3.21 2.62
C TRP A 66 -3.48 1.98 3.48
N GLN A 67 -2.70 2.11 4.55
CA GLN A 67 -2.35 1.01 5.46
C GLN A 67 -3.58 0.45 6.19
N PHE A 68 -4.48 1.33 6.62
CA PHE A 68 -5.70 0.95 7.35
C PHE A 68 -6.86 0.55 6.42
N GLY A 69 -6.82 0.93 5.14
CA GLY A 69 -7.89 0.61 4.18
C GLY A 69 -9.03 1.62 4.17
N ASP A 70 -8.75 2.87 4.53
CA ASP A 70 -9.64 3.99 4.31
C ASP A 70 -9.61 4.40 2.82
N TRP A 71 -10.28 3.58 2.01
CA TRP A 71 -10.35 3.74 0.57
C TRP A 71 -11.15 4.97 0.17
N GLU A 72 -12.14 5.36 0.99
CA GLU A 72 -12.99 6.52 0.74
C GLU A 72 -12.18 7.81 0.74
N SER A 73 -11.36 8.01 1.78
CA SER A 73 -10.50 9.20 1.86
C SER A 73 -9.48 9.25 0.73
N LEU A 74 -8.92 8.11 0.32
CA LEU A 74 -7.97 8.07 -0.79
C LEU A 74 -8.59 8.44 -2.14
N ALA A 75 -9.82 8.02 -2.41
CA ALA A 75 -10.50 8.38 -3.65
C ALA A 75 -10.98 9.83 -3.71
N LYS A 76 -10.92 10.56 -2.58
CA LYS A 76 -11.19 12.01 -2.54
C LYS A 76 -9.97 12.85 -2.93
N LEU A 77 -8.81 12.23 -3.14
CA LEU A 77 -7.63 12.94 -3.62
C LEU A 77 -7.81 13.39 -5.08
N GLU A 78 -7.76 14.69 -5.32
CA GLU A 78 -7.95 15.28 -6.65
C GLU A 78 -6.64 15.69 -7.30
N ARG A 79 -6.56 15.60 -8.63
CA ARG A 79 -5.38 16.01 -9.42
C ARG A 79 -4.90 17.43 -9.10
N SER A 80 -5.83 18.37 -8.91
CA SER A 80 -5.57 19.78 -8.58
C SER A 80 -4.75 19.92 -7.29
N THR A 81 -5.12 19.16 -6.26
CA THR A 81 -4.44 19.13 -4.96
C THR A 81 -3.06 18.49 -5.05
N LEU A 82 -2.88 17.52 -5.95
CA LEU A 82 -1.63 16.75 -6.06
C LEU A 82 -0.56 17.43 -6.91
N GLN A 83 -0.92 18.17 -7.96
CA GLN A 83 0.02 18.53 -9.04
C GLN A 83 1.25 19.34 -8.58
N HIS A 84 1.13 20.09 -7.49
CA HIS A 84 2.21 20.91 -6.92
C HIS A 84 2.97 20.23 -5.79
N HIS A 85 2.53 19.07 -5.33
CA HIS A 85 3.19 18.35 -4.24
C HIS A 85 4.48 17.69 -4.75
N PRO A 86 5.60 17.71 -3.98
CA PRO A 86 6.84 17.05 -4.38
C PRO A 86 6.64 15.55 -4.64
N GLU A 87 5.90 14.88 -3.75
CA GLU A 87 5.58 13.44 -3.82
C GLU A 87 4.32 13.10 -4.63
N ARG A 88 3.92 13.98 -5.57
CA ARG A 88 2.68 13.84 -6.36
C ARG A 88 2.50 12.49 -7.05
N ALA A 89 3.60 11.87 -7.50
CA ALA A 89 3.57 10.58 -8.18
C ALA A 89 3.06 9.46 -7.23
N LYS A 90 3.56 9.45 -5.99
CA LYS A 90 3.13 8.50 -4.96
C LYS A 90 1.69 8.76 -4.52
N LEU A 91 1.32 10.02 -4.35
CA LEU A 91 -0.06 10.41 -4.01
C LEU A 91 -1.06 10.01 -5.11
N ALA A 92 -0.72 10.20 -6.38
CA ALA A 92 -1.54 9.74 -7.49
C ALA A 92 -1.72 8.21 -7.47
N LEU A 93 -0.65 7.47 -7.15
CA LEU A 93 -0.74 6.01 -7.02
C LEU A 93 -1.65 5.59 -5.84
N LEU A 94 -1.60 6.28 -4.71
CA LEU A 94 -2.51 6.03 -3.58
C LEU A 94 -3.96 6.38 -3.93
N ALA A 95 -4.19 7.50 -4.62
CA ALA A 95 -5.52 7.86 -5.14
C ALA A 95 -6.07 6.78 -6.10
N ALA A 96 -5.22 6.29 -7.01
CA ALA A 96 -5.59 5.18 -7.91
C ALA A 96 -6.01 3.94 -7.14
N SER A 97 -5.30 3.59 -6.06
CA SER A 97 -5.65 2.45 -5.23
C SER A 97 -7.01 2.61 -4.55
N GLY A 98 -7.34 3.80 -4.01
CA GLY A 98 -8.65 4.10 -3.45
C GLY A 98 -9.76 3.91 -4.49
N HIS A 99 -9.58 4.46 -5.70
CA HIS A 99 -10.53 4.27 -6.78
C HIS A 99 -10.68 2.80 -7.21
N PHE A 100 -9.60 2.03 -7.29
CA PHE A 100 -9.68 0.60 -7.60
C PHE A 100 -10.51 -0.17 -6.56
N GLN A 101 -10.29 0.07 -5.28
CA GLN A 101 -10.97 -0.64 -4.19
C GLN A 101 -12.47 -0.29 -4.10
N GLN A 102 -12.85 0.90 -4.58
CA GLN A 102 -14.25 1.31 -4.70
C GLN A 102 -14.90 0.90 -6.04
N GLY A 103 -14.18 0.26 -6.95
CA GLY A 103 -14.70 -0.12 -8.27
C GLY A 103 -14.72 1.00 -9.32
N ASN A 104 -14.15 2.17 -9.01
CA ASN A 104 -14.01 3.32 -9.90
C ASN A 104 -12.84 3.14 -10.89
N VAL A 105 -12.87 2.04 -11.67
CA VAL A 105 -11.75 1.57 -12.49
C VAL A 105 -11.31 2.61 -13.55
N SER A 106 -12.25 3.35 -14.14
CA SER A 106 -11.94 4.37 -15.15
C SER A 106 -11.11 5.52 -14.56
N VAL A 107 -11.45 5.98 -13.37
CA VAL A 107 -10.74 7.06 -12.66
C VAL A 107 -9.40 6.53 -12.13
N ALA A 108 -9.38 5.30 -11.61
CA ALA A 108 -8.15 4.66 -11.16
C ALA A 108 -7.08 4.61 -12.27
N LYS A 109 -7.47 4.23 -13.50
CA LYS A 109 -6.55 4.22 -14.66
C LYS A 109 -5.98 5.60 -14.99
N GLN A 110 -6.77 6.66 -14.84
CA GLN A 110 -6.29 8.04 -15.04
C GLN A 110 -5.24 8.40 -14.00
N PHE A 111 -5.45 8.05 -12.73
CA PHE A 111 -4.45 8.28 -11.69
C PHE A 111 -3.20 7.40 -11.83
N ILE A 112 -3.33 6.17 -12.34
CA ILE A 112 -2.16 5.36 -12.71
C ILE A 112 -1.32 6.06 -13.78
N GLN A 113 -1.96 6.59 -14.82
CA GLN A 113 -1.25 7.34 -15.86
C GLN A 113 -0.56 8.58 -15.27
N LEU A 114 -1.26 9.34 -14.42
CA LEU A 114 -0.66 10.49 -13.73
C LEU A 114 0.55 10.10 -12.86
N ALA A 115 0.46 9.00 -12.10
CA ALA A 115 1.56 8.51 -11.30
C ALA A 115 2.77 8.19 -12.18
N GLN A 116 2.57 7.54 -13.34
CA GLN A 116 3.63 7.23 -14.29
C GLN A 116 4.22 8.48 -14.92
N ASP A 117 3.39 9.40 -15.41
CA ASP A 117 3.81 10.66 -16.04
C ASP A 117 4.60 11.53 -15.06
N TRP A 118 4.28 11.44 -13.77
CA TRP A 118 4.99 12.15 -12.69
C TRP A 118 6.20 11.39 -12.15
N GLY A 119 6.57 10.25 -12.73
CA GLY A 119 7.83 9.56 -12.42
C GLY A 119 7.73 8.44 -11.38
N CYS A 120 6.54 7.92 -11.08
CA CYS A 120 6.40 6.74 -10.22
C CYS A 120 7.11 5.53 -10.85
N SER A 121 7.93 4.83 -10.05
CA SER A 121 8.64 3.65 -10.54
C SER A 121 7.66 2.52 -10.88
N LYS A 122 7.97 1.76 -11.94
CA LYS A 122 7.19 0.57 -12.33
C LYS A 122 7.14 -0.48 -11.22
N ARG A 123 8.20 -0.56 -10.41
CA ARG A 123 8.28 -1.45 -9.25
C ARG A 123 7.24 -1.10 -8.20
N LEU A 124 7.19 0.16 -7.76
CA LEU A 124 6.23 0.61 -6.74
C LEU A 124 4.79 0.48 -7.24
N LEU A 125 4.56 0.85 -8.50
CA LEU A 125 3.26 0.66 -9.15
C LEU A 125 2.84 -0.81 -9.15
N GLY A 126 3.74 -1.73 -9.52
CA GLY A 126 3.50 -3.17 -9.46
C GLY A 126 3.18 -3.66 -8.05
N GLN A 127 3.95 -3.23 -7.04
CA GLN A 127 3.72 -3.59 -5.63
C GLN A 127 2.33 -3.17 -5.16
N VAL A 128 1.92 -1.92 -5.43
CA VAL A 128 0.58 -1.42 -5.04
C VAL A 128 -0.54 -2.17 -5.76
N LEU A 129 -0.37 -2.49 -7.05
CA LEU A 129 -1.38 -3.26 -7.79
C LEU A 129 -1.50 -4.70 -7.25
N ILE A 130 -0.38 -5.38 -6.97
CA ILE A 130 -0.37 -6.73 -6.38
C ILE A 130 -0.99 -6.69 -4.97
N ALA A 131 -0.67 -5.67 -4.16
CA ALA A 131 -1.31 -5.46 -2.87
C ALA A 131 -2.84 -5.28 -3.01
N GLY A 132 -3.30 -4.58 -4.04
CA GLY A 132 -4.73 -4.46 -4.37
C GLY A 132 -5.40 -5.79 -4.72
N VAL A 133 -4.69 -6.70 -5.39
CA VAL A 133 -5.16 -8.07 -5.65
C VAL A 133 -5.28 -8.85 -4.35
N HIS A 134 -4.27 -8.79 -3.48
CA HIS A 134 -4.33 -9.40 -2.16
C HIS A 134 -5.50 -8.86 -1.32
N ASN A 135 -5.77 -7.54 -1.36
CA ASN A 135 -6.93 -6.98 -0.68
C ASN A 135 -8.25 -7.58 -1.20
N SER A 136 -8.37 -7.71 -2.52
CA SER A 136 -9.57 -8.29 -3.15
C SER A 136 -9.76 -9.77 -2.77
N LEU A 137 -8.69 -10.55 -2.76
CA LEU A 137 -8.71 -11.95 -2.30
C LEU A 137 -9.04 -12.06 -0.81
N GLY A 138 -8.52 -11.15 0.02
CA GLY A 138 -8.83 -11.09 1.45
C GLY A 138 -10.32 -10.80 1.71
N ARG A 139 -10.90 -9.85 0.96
CA ARG A 139 -12.34 -9.56 1.04
C ARG A 139 -13.21 -10.74 0.57
N ALA A 140 -12.79 -11.44 -0.48
CA ALA A 140 -13.47 -12.65 -0.93
C ALA A 140 -13.43 -13.75 0.14
N ALA A 141 -12.26 -14.01 0.72
CA ALA A 141 -12.10 -14.96 1.81
C ALA A 141 -12.95 -14.60 3.05
N ALA A 142 -12.98 -13.31 3.44
CA ALA A 142 -13.84 -12.82 4.52
C ALA A 142 -15.33 -13.05 4.24
N SER A 143 -15.76 -12.79 3.00
CA SER A 143 -17.14 -13.05 2.56
C SER A 143 -17.50 -14.54 2.62
N MET A 144 -16.52 -15.44 2.50
CA MET A 144 -16.68 -16.90 2.63
C MET A 144 -16.50 -17.41 4.08
N GLY A 145 -16.21 -16.53 5.05
CA GLY A 145 -15.95 -16.90 6.44
C GLY A 145 -14.56 -17.50 6.69
N GLU A 146 -13.65 -17.46 5.71
CA GLU A 146 -12.30 -18.01 5.79
C GLU A 146 -11.33 -17.02 6.46
N LYS A 147 -11.47 -16.83 7.77
CA LYS A 147 -10.78 -15.79 8.55
C LYS A 147 -9.26 -15.80 8.40
N ASP A 148 -8.63 -16.96 8.56
CA ASP A 148 -7.16 -17.07 8.50
C ASP A 148 -6.63 -16.73 7.11
N ARG A 149 -7.34 -17.16 6.06
CA ARG A 149 -6.99 -16.82 4.67
C ARG A 149 -7.18 -15.33 4.40
N ALA A 150 -8.26 -14.74 4.91
CA ALA A 150 -8.50 -13.30 4.80
C ALA A 150 -7.37 -12.51 5.46
N MET A 151 -7.02 -12.84 6.71
CA MET A 151 -5.95 -12.18 7.45
C MET A 151 -4.58 -12.35 6.77
N SER A 152 -4.26 -13.54 6.26
CA SER A 152 -3.05 -13.78 5.49
C SER A 152 -2.98 -12.91 4.24
N HIS A 153 -4.06 -12.81 3.48
CA HIS A 153 -4.12 -11.95 2.30
C HIS A 153 -3.99 -10.46 2.66
N PHE A 154 -4.64 -9.97 3.72
CA PHE A 154 -4.47 -8.58 4.16
C PHE A 154 -3.05 -8.29 4.63
N GLY A 155 -2.41 -9.22 5.33
CA GLY A 155 -1.00 -9.08 5.74
C GLY A 155 -0.06 -9.02 4.54
N ASN A 156 -0.27 -9.86 3.53
CA ASN A 156 0.49 -9.81 2.29
C ASN A 156 0.29 -8.49 1.52
N ALA A 157 -0.91 -7.91 1.55
CA ALA A 157 -1.15 -6.60 0.96
C ALA A 157 -0.28 -5.52 1.63
N VAL A 158 -0.25 -5.50 2.97
CA VAL A 158 0.51 -4.50 3.76
C VAL A 158 2.02 -4.69 3.58
N SER A 159 2.52 -5.92 3.66
CA SER A 159 3.97 -6.20 3.63
C SER A 159 4.63 -5.83 2.31
N LEU A 160 3.89 -5.83 1.20
CA LEU A 160 4.41 -5.47 -0.13
C LEU A 160 4.75 -3.98 -0.28
N VAL A 161 4.06 -3.12 0.45
CA VAL A 161 4.04 -1.67 0.20
C VAL A 161 4.57 -0.87 1.38
N THR A 162 4.57 -1.42 2.60
CA THR A 162 5.08 -0.73 3.79
C THR A 162 5.90 -1.67 4.68
N PRO A 163 7.05 -2.18 4.20
CA PRO A 163 7.95 -2.99 5.00
C PRO A 163 8.54 -2.12 6.12
N GLY A 164 8.69 -2.71 7.31
CA GLY A 164 9.13 -1.97 8.51
C GLY A 164 7.99 -1.36 9.34
N SER A 165 6.76 -1.30 8.83
CA SER A 165 5.58 -1.05 9.67
C SER A 165 5.37 -2.19 10.68
N ASP A 166 4.68 -1.92 11.80
CA ASP A 166 4.20 -2.98 12.69
C ASP A 166 3.14 -3.80 11.93
N LEU A 167 3.63 -4.79 11.18
CA LEU A 167 2.85 -5.57 10.24
C LEU A 167 1.69 -6.25 10.96
N ARG A 168 1.89 -6.71 12.19
CA ARG A 168 0.85 -7.36 12.98
C ARG A 168 -0.26 -6.35 13.33
N LEU A 169 0.11 -5.18 13.85
CA LEU A 169 -0.86 -4.16 14.22
C LEU A 169 -1.64 -3.64 13.00
N VAL A 170 -0.93 -3.31 11.93
CA VAL A 170 -1.51 -2.78 10.69
C VAL A 170 -2.40 -3.82 10.01
N THR A 171 -1.97 -5.07 9.94
CA THR A 171 -2.78 -6.16 9.38
C THR A 171 -4.07 -6.34 10.17
N ARG A 172 -3.99 -6.32 11.50
CA ARG A 172 -5.17 -6.41 12.35
C ARG A 172 -6.15 -5.27 12.08
N ALA A 173 -5.66 -4.04 12.12
CA ALA A 173 -6.49 -2.87 11.93
C ALA A 173 -7.12 -2.84 10.52
N ARG A 174 -6.33 -3.17 9.48
CA ARG A 174 -6.85 -3.37 8.11
C ARG A 174 -7.92 -4.46 8.07
N THR A 175 -7.69 -5.59 8.71
CA THR A 175 -8.67 -6.70 8.70
C THR A 175 -9.99 -6.23 9.31
N LEU A 176 -9.96 -5.57 10.48
CA LEU A 176 -11.14 -5.04 11.13
C LEU A 176 -11.90 -4.05 10.22
N GLU A 177 -11.17 -3.14 9.58
CA GLU A 177 -11.75 -2.16 8.64
C GLU A 177 -12.41 -2.85 7.43
N GLN A 178 -11.74 -3.83 6.82
CA GLN A 178 -12.30 -4.54 5.65
C GLN A 178 -13.55 -5.37 6.01
N TYR A 179 -13.61 -5.98 7.20
CA TYR A 179 -14.82 -6.67 7.68
C TYR A 179 -15.97 -5.68 7.92
N SER A 180 -15.68 -4.54 8.55
CA SER A 180 -16.65 -3.45 8.75
C SER A 180 -17.25 -2.98 7.42
N GLN A 181 -16.41 -2.73 6.42
CA GLN A 181 -16.84 -2.33 5.06
C GLN A 181 -17.67 -3.39 4.33
N LEU A 182 -17.55 -4.67 4.72
CA LEU A 182 -18.37 -5.77 4.20
C LEU A 182 -19.68 -5.97 4.99
N GLY A 183 -19.94 -5.14 6.01
CA GLY A 183 -21.09 -5.28 6.90
C GLY A 183 -20.99 -6.51 7.82
N GLN A 184 -19.79 -7.07 7.99
CA GLN A 184 -19.54 -8.22 8.84
C GLN A 184 -19.04 -7.76 10.21
N PRO A 185 -19.62 -8.25 11.32
CA PRO A 185 -19.21 -7.82 12.65
C PRO A 185 -17.75 -8.26 12.94
N PRO A 186 -16.91 -7.38 13.51
CA PRO A 186 -15.52 -7.73 13.85
C PRO A 186 -15.37 -8.81 14.93
N THR A 187 -16.48 -9.18 15.57
CA THR A 187 -16.56 -9.93 16.84
C THR A 187 -15.76 -11.24 16.82
N GLU A 188 -15.67 -11.90 15.66
CA GLU A 188 -14.99 -13.19 15.58
C GLU A 188 -13.46 -13.12 15.54
N LEU A 189 -12.87 -11.93 15.28
CA LEU A 189 -11.42 -11.71 15.33
C LEU A 189 -10.92 -11.38 16.74
N LEU A 190 -11.82 -10.98 17.65
CA LEU A 190 -11.49 -10.67 19.05
C LEU A 190 -11.36 -11.93 19.91
N HIS A 191 -12.01 -13.04 19.53
CA HIS A 191 -12.04 -14.25 20.35
C HIS A 191 -10.73 -15.07 20.30
N HIS A 192 -9.90 -14.93 19.27
CA HIS A 192 -8.65 -15.70 19.15
C HIS A 192 -7.51 -15.11 20.01
N ASP A 193 -7.54 -13.82 20.35
CA ASP A 193 -6.45 -13.15 21.07
C ASP A 193 -6.64 -13.10 22.60
N LEU A 194 -7.82 -13.46 23.12
CA LEU A 194 -8.13 -13.44 24.56
C LEU A 194 -8.06 -14.82 25.23
N GLN A 195 -7.56 -15.84 24.55
CA GLN A 195 -7.04 -17.03 25.24
C GLN A 195 -5.70 -16.68 25.89
N LEU A 196 -5.78 -15.89 26.97
CA LEU A 196 -4.77 -15.92 28.03
C LEU A 196 -4.59 -17.38 28.43
N PRO A 197 -3.36 -17.89 28.60
CA PRO A 197 -3.17 -19.24 29.10
C PRO A 197 -3.92 -19.35 30.41
N SER A 198 -4.98 -20.17 30.42
CA SER A 198 -5.61 -20.60 31.65
C SER A 198 -4.50 -21.24 32.47
N LYS A 199 -4.05 -20.54 33.51
CA LYS A 199 -3.21 -21.15 34.53
C LYS A 199 -3.92 -22.44 34.92
N ASN A 200 -3.25 -23.57 34.70
CA ASN A 200 -3.70 -24.86 35.19
C ASN A 200 -3.91 -24.73 36.70
N THR A 201 -5.17 -24.59 37.10
CA THR A 201 -5.60 -24.87 38.48
C THR A 201 -5.70 -26.38 38.59
N GLN A 202 -4.56 -27.03 38.78
CA GLN A 202 -4.47 -28.37 39.35
C GLN A 202 -3.24 -28.41 40.24
N GLU A 203 -3.45 -28.12 41.53
CA GLU A 203 -2.88 -28.86 42.67
C GLU A 203 -3.41 -28.24 43.96
N GLU A 204 -4.69 -28.49 44.23
CA GLU A 204 -5.16 -28.69 45.60
C GLU A 204 -5.45 -30.19 45.70
N THR A 205 -4.64 -30.91 46.49
CA THR A 205 -5.00 -32.00 47.41
C THR A 205 -3.81 -32.93 47.63
N ALA A 206 -2.99 -32.62 48.64
CA ALA A 206 -2.23 -33.62 49.37
C ALA A 206 -2.00 -33.12 50.81
N ALA A 207 -3.05 -33.23 51.62
CA ALA A 207 -2.91 -33.48 53.07
C ALA A 207 -3.05 -35.00 53.26
N PRO A 208 -2.40 -35.60 54.27
CA PRO A 208 -2.76 -35.35 55.67
C PRO A 208 -1.65 -34.76 56.55
#